data_AF-A0A429IDE6-F1
#
_entry.id   AF-A0A429IDE6-F1
#
_cell.length_a   1.000
_cell.length_b   1.000
_cell.length_c   1.000
_cell.angle_alpha   90.00
_cell.angle_beta   90.00
_cell.angle_gamma   90.00
#
_symmetry.space_group_name_H-M   'P 1'
#
loop_
_entity.id
_entity.type
_entity.pdbx_description
1 polymer ?
#
loop_
_entity_poly.entity_id
_entity_poly.type
_entity_poly.pdbx_seq_one_letter_code
_entity_poly.pdbx_strand_id
1 'polypeptide(L)'
;MYVIRTSADQLYALHQRGELVGILQEAERELGRAESGANEKRAWEHSLPAMARDLVDSGLGAVDMMVECAFPGVQGAADVILAGRHPRTHDLSYVVVELKQWRRVTLAPGSQDRFRVGNFTGKLKKHPAEQTGAFCRALLRSHELFAERDDRLAGLTYLHNAADHDVGDLLSYERTGLSHIFTRDSRGALMRFLRERLAPVPGSPASARFVAAVGPDSGGGSASEVMRRRGGFPLLSDMTATEQFALDVLRAAYAGDRKCVVAMTGADTDVVGTVTASVTSALRGAGYTCRGPERHGSAEPPESDVLLCAESRLVQTDGWTRPLDGHVGTSALMAELIVRTRVPVFFLGNDEGETGSARPRPSDLLRRTAEVMGMPVRFFRLDKEFR
;
A
#
# COMPACT_ATOMS: atom_id res chain seq x y z
N MET A 1 -15.99 -14.38 -6.37
CA MET A 1 -15.50 -13.01 -6.08
C MET A 1 -15.72 -12.72 -4.59
N TYR A 2 -16.94 -12.57 -4.10
CA TYR A 2 -17.29 -12.43 -2.68
C TYR A 2 -18.06 -13.65 -2.16
N VAL A 3 -18.20 -13.81 -0.83
CA VAL A 3 -19.04 -14.85 -0.21
C VAL A 3 -20.51 -14.40 -0.15
N ILE A 4 -20.77 -13.25 0.48
CA ILE A 4 -22.10 -12.63 0.48
C ILE A 4 -22.02 -11.15 0.09
N ARG A 5 -23.16 -10.64 -0.39
CA ARG A 5 -23.41 -9.22 -0.58
C ARG A 5 -24.71 -8.87 0.11
N THR A 6 -24.65 -7.91 1.03
CA THR A 6 -25.80 -7.43 1.79
C THR A 6 -25.53 -5.99 2.25
N SER A 7 -26.56 -5.23 2.62
CA SER A 7 -26.35 -3.90 3.20
C SER A 7 -25.85 -4.02 4.65
N ALA A 8 -25.22 -2.96 5.16
CA ALA A 8 -24.65 -2.96 6.51
C ALA A 8 -25.72 -3.15 7.61
N ASP A 9 -26.90 -2.56 7.45
CA ASP A 9 -28.03 -2.74 8.36
C ASP A 9 -28.55 -4.19 8.39
N GLN A 10 -28.64 -4.83 7.22
CA GLN A 10 -29.01 -6.23 7.07
C GLN A 10 -27.95 -7.14 7.69
N LEU A 11 -26.66 -6.92 7.41
CA LEU A 11 -25.57 -7.69 8.02
C LEU A 11 -25.63 -7.60 9.55
N TYR A 12 -25.86 -6.39 10.07
CA TYR A 12 -25.99 -6.18 11.51
C TYR A 12 -27.23 -6.88 12.08
N ALA A 13 -28.36 -6.87 11.36
CA ALA A 13 -29.56 -7.60 11.74
C ALA A 13 -29.36 -9.13 11.73
N LEU A 14 -28.63 -9.68 10.76
CA LEU A 14 -28.25 -11.10 10.73
C LEU A 14 -27.44 -11.47 11.97
N HIS A 15 -26.50 -10.61 12.37
CA HIS A 15 -25.72 -10.79 13.60
C HIS A 15 -26.60 -10.77 14.86
N GLN A 16 -27.52 -9.81 14.98
CA GLN A 16 -28.41 -9.71 16.14
C GLN A 16 -29.30 -10.96 16.32
N ARG A 17 -29.63 -11.65 15.22
CA ARG A 17 -30.37 -12.92 15.25
C ARG A 17 -29.48 -14.16 15.43
N GLY A 18 -28.16 -14.01 15.47
CA GLY A 18 -27.22 -15.12 15.55
C GLY A 18 -27.09 -15.93 14.25
N GLU A 19 -27.54 -15.39 13.12
CA GLU A 19 -27.63 -16.11 11.83
C GLU A 19 -26.41 -15.86 10.92
N LEU A 20 -25.63 -14.80 11.18
CA LEU A 20 -24.58 -14.32 10.27
C LEU A 20 -23.57 -15.39 9.86
N VAL A 21 -22.98 -16.10 10.83
CA VAL A 21 -21.94 -17.11 10.56
C VAL A 21 -22.53 -18.29 9.77
N GLY A 22 -23.74 -18.74 10.11
CA GLY A 22 -24.42 -19.82 9.40
C GLY A 22 -24.71 -19.47 7.94
N ILE A 23 -25.12 -18.23 7.67
CA ILE A 23 -25.34 -17.73 6.30
C ILE A 23 -24.04 -17.67 5.50
N LEU A 24 -22.95 -17.18 6.10
CA LEU A 24 -21.64 -17.16 5.44
C LEU A 24 -21.16 -18.58 5.08
N GLN A 25 -21.33 -19.54 6.00
CA GLN A 25 -20.97 -20.93 5.75
C GLN A 25 -21.82 -21.58 4.65
N GLU A 26 -23.13 -21.30 4.61
CA GLU A 26 -23.97 -21.78 3.51
C GLU A 26 -23.51 -21.19 2.17
N ALA A 27 -23.29 -19.87 2.13
CA ALA A 27 -22.82 -19.21 0.93
C ALA A 27 -21.46 -19.75 0.45
N GLU A 28 -20.52 -20.08 1.35
CA GLU A 28 -19.27 -20.76 0.98
C GLU A 28 -19.52 -22.11 0.30
N ARG A 29 -20.44 -22.92 0.84
CA ARG A 29 -20.80 -24.23 0.27
C ARG A 29 -21.42 -24.08 -1.12
N GLU A 30 -22.38 -23.16 -1.26
CA GLU A 30 -23.03 -22.87 -2.55
C GLU A 30 -22.02 -22.40 -3.61
N LEU A 31 -21.00 -21.64 -3.20
CA LEU A 31 -19.90 -21.19 -4.05
C LEU A 31 -18.82 -22.25 -4.30
N GLY A 32 -18.92 -23.44 -3.68
CA GLY A 32 -17.91 -24.49 -3.75
C GLY A 32 -16.56 -24.09 -3.16
N ARG A 33 -16.53 -23.15 -2.22
CA ARG A 33 -15.32 -22.72 -1.52
C ARG A 33 -14.94 -23.72 -0.43
N ALA A 34 -13.65 -23.79 -0.12
CA ALA A 34 -13.19 -24.54 1.03
C ALA A 34 -13.81 -23.96 2.30
N GLU A 35 -14.22 -24.82 3.22
CA GLU A 35 -14.86 -24.38 4.45
C GLU A 35 -13.87 -23.60 5.33
N SER A 36 -14.28 -22.42 5.75
CA SER A 36 -13.51 -21.57 6.65
C SER A 36 -13.23 -22.23 8.01
N GLY A 37 -12.00 -22.03 8.51
CA GLY A 37 -11.57 -22.60 9.79
C GLY A 37 -12.21 -21.94 11.01
N ALA A 38 -12.05 -22.54 12.20
CA ALA A 38 -12.59 -21.99 13.45
C ALA A 38 -12.09 -20.57 13.78
N ASN A 39 -10.89 -20.19 13.31
CA ASN A 39 -10.36 -18.84 13.52
C ASN A 39 -11.07 -17.80 12.64
N GLU A 40 -11.42 -18.19 11.42
CA GLU A 40 -12.03 -17.35 10.41
C GLU A 40 -13.51 -17.13 10.72
N LYS A 41 -14.22 -18.19 11.12
CA LYS A 41 -15.58 -18.08 11.67
C LYS A 41 -15.65 -17.15 12.88
N ARG A 42 -14.67 -17.23 13.79
CA ARG A 42 -14.55 -16.27 14.90
C ARG A 42 -14.25 -14.86 14.41
N ALA A 43 -13.46 -14.70 13.35
CA ALA A 43 -13.23 -13.39 12.75
C ALA A 43 -14.49 -12.78 12.18
N TRP A 44 -15.33 -13.55 11.48
CA TRP A 44 -16.63 -13.09 11.03
C TRP A 44 -17.55 -12.69 12.17
N GLU A 45 -17.66 -13.52 13.19
CA GLU A 45 -18.54 -13.31 14.35
C GLU A 45 -18.23 -12.00 15.10
N HIS A 46 -16.96 -11.61 15.17
CA HIS A 46 -16.54 -10.45 15.96
C HIS A 46 -16.28 -9.20 15.11
N SER A 47 -15.76 -9.37 13.89
CA SER A 47 -15.22 -8.25 13.11
C SER A 47 -16.24 -7.64 12.15
N LEU A 48 -17.00 -8.47 11.43
CA LEU A 48 -18.01 -7.98 10.48
C LEU A 48 -19.11 -7.17 11.19
N PRO A 49 -19.66 -7.60 12.35
CA PRO A 49 -20.63 -6.81 13.08
C PRO A 49 -20.07 -5.49 13.61
N ALA A 50 -18.78 -5.44 13.98
CA ALA A 50 -18.16 -4.20 14.42
C ALA A 50 -18.16 -3.14 13.30
N MET A 51 -17.78 -3.54 12.07
CA MET A 51 -17.84 -2.65 10.91
C MET A 51 -19.28 -2.29 10.53
N ALA A 52 -20.18 -3.27 10.48
CA ALA A 52 -21.59 -3.03 10.13
C ALA A 52 -22.28 -2.07 11.12
N ARG A 53 -22.06 -2.26 12.42
CA ARG A 53 -22.55 -1.33 13.45
C ARG A 53 -22.01 0.08 13.24
N ASP A 54 -20.73 0.22 12.95
CA ASP A 54 -20.11 1.55 12.76
C ASP A 54 -20.62 2.24 11.48
N LEU A 55 -20.96 1.48 10.43
CA LEU A 55 -21.66 2.00 9.25
C LEU A 55 -23.09 2.44 9.59
N VAL A 56 -23.86 1.63 10.33
CA VAL A 56 -25.21 1.96 10.78
C VAL A 56 -25.21 3.23 11.63
N ASP A 57 -24.35 3.30 12.64
CA ASP A 57 -24.18 4.49 13.50
C ASP A 57 -23.69 5.71 12.70
N SER A 58 -23.08 5.49 11.54
CA SER A 58 -22.67 6.55 10.62
C SER A 58 -23.80 7.05 9.72
N GLY A 59 -24.98 6.43 9.75
CA GLY A 59 -26.06 6.68 8.79
C GLY A 59 -25.82 6.02 7.43
N LEU A 60 -24.84 5.11 7.34
CA LEU A 60 -24.44 4.39 6.12
C LEU A 60 -24.98 2.96 6.10
N GLY A 61 -26.07 2.68 6.83
CA GLY A 61 -26.67 1.34 6.92
C GLY A 61 -27.06 0.73 5.57
N ALA A 62 -27.44 1.56 4.59
CA ALA A 62 -27.83 1.13 3.25
C ALA A 62 -26.64 0.82 2.31
N VAL A 63 -25.39 1.12 2.71
CA VAL A 63 -24.21 0.82 1.89
C VAL A 63 -24.04 -0.69 1.79
N ASP A 64 -23.71 -1.17 0.58
CA ASP A 64 -23.46 -2.60 0.35
C ASP A 64 -22.10 -3.00 0.91
N MET A 65 -22.09 -4.09 1.67
CA MET A 65 -20.91 -4.82 2.13
C MET A 65 -20.76 -6.08 1.27
N MET A 66 -19.67 -6.15 0.50
CA MET A 66 -19.24 -7.37 -0.20
C MET A 66 -18.20 -8.08 0.66
N VAL A 67 -18.57 -9.19 1.27
CA VAL A 67 -17.78 -9.87 2.30
C VAL A 67 -16.87 -10.94 1.68
N GLU A 68 -15.65 -11.09 2.18
CA GLU A 68 -14.66 -12.09 1.73
C GLU A 68 -14.42 -12.01 0.21
N CYS A 69 -14.05 -10.79 -0.23
CA CYS A 69 -13.90 -10.45 -1.63
C CYS A 69 -12.48 -10.77 -2.13
N ALA A 70 -12.37 -11.88 -2.83
CA ALA A 70 -11.19 -12.27 -3.59
C ALA A 70 -11.31 -11.81 -5.06
N PHE A 71 -10.19 -11.40 -5.63
CA PHE A 71 -10.08 -10.95 -7.01
C PHE A 71 -9.02 -11.75 -7.78
N PRO A 72 -9.26 -12.15 -9.05
CA PRO A 72 -8.27 -12.89 -9.83
C PRO A 72 -6.94 -12.14 -9.95
N GLY A 73 -5.83 -12.82 -9.68
CA GLY A 73 -4.50 -12.22 -9.73
C GLY A 73 -4.14 -11.33 -8.52
N VAL A 74 -5.02 -11.23 -7.52
CA VAL A 74 -4.72 -10.61 -6.23
C VAL A 74 -4.57 -11.71 -5.19
N GLN A 75 -3.46 -11.70 -4.45
CA GLN A 75 -3.26 -12.68 -3.40
C GLN A 75 -4.17 -12.37 -2.21
N GLY A 76 -4.98 -13.37 -1.81
CA GLY A 76 -5.88 -13.27 -0.67
C GLY A 76 -7.23 -12.62 -1.00
N ALA A 77 -8.01 -12.36 0.04
CA ALA A 77 -9.29 -11.67 -0.04
C ALA A 77 -9.25 -10.42 0.85
N ALA A 78 -9.99 -9.39 0.46
CA ALA A 78 -10.36 -8.32 1.37
C ALA A 78 -11.53 -8.78 2.24
N ASP A 79 -11.49 -8.51 3.54
CA ASP A 79 -12.57 -8.89 4.46
C ASP A 79 -13.90 -8.28 4.01
N VAL A 80 -13.90 -6.98 3.64
CA VAL A 80 -15.06 -6.30 3.09
C VAL A 80 -14.65 -5.31 1.99
N ILE A 81 -15.41 -5.25 0.91
CA ILE A 81 -15.45 -4.07 0.03
C ILE A 81 -16.79 -3.37 0.24
N LEU A 82 -16.74 -2.12 0.67
CA LEU A 82 -17.90 -1.24 0.73
C LEU A 82 -18.13 -0.65 -0.64
N ALA A 83 -19.34 -0.83 -1.17
CA ALA A 83 -19.72 -0.33 -2.49
C ALA A 83 -20.86 0.66 -2.35
N GLY A 84 -20.66 1.88 -2.85
CA GLY A 84 -21.65 2.94 -2.75
C GLY A 84 -21.41 4.07 -3.76
N ARG A 85 -21.83 5.28 -3.38
CA ARG A 85 -21.63 6.49 -4.16
C ARG A 85 -20.90 7.54 -3.33
N HIS A 86 -20.10 8.36 -3.97
CA HIS A 86 -19.48 9.50 -3.33
C HIS A 86 -20.53 10.56 -2.99
N PRO A 87 -20.55 11.12 -1.76
CA PRO A 87 -21.62 12.01 -1.29
C PRO A 87 -21.73 13.33 -2.04
N ARG A 88 -20.62 13.83 -2.61
CA ARG A 88 -20.59 15.12 -3.32
C ARG A 88 -20.74 15.00 -4.83
N THR A 89 -20.10 13.99 -5.42
CA THR A 89 -20.06 13.83 -6.88
C THR A 89 -21.11 12.87 -7.39
N HIS A 90 -21.72 12.07 -6.49
CA HIS A 90 -22.65 10.99 -6.80
C HIS A 90 -22.09 9.88 -7.70
N ASP A 91 -20.81 9.94 -8.06
CA ASP A 91 -20.08 8.89 -8.76
C ASP A 91 -19.92 7.64 -7.89
N LEU A 92 -19.53 6.53 -8.51
CA LEU A 92 -19.23 5.29 -7.79
C LEU A 92 -18.08 5.51 -6.81
N SER A 93 -18.19 4.95 -5.60
CA SER A 93 -17.12 4.96 -4.61
C SER A 93 -17.02 3.63 -3.90
N TYR A 94 -15.78 3.20 -3.70
CA TYR A 94 -15.44 1.91 -3.13
C TYR A 94 -14.41 2.08 -2.01
N VAL A 95 -14.61 1.35 -0.91
CA VAL A 95 -13.66 1.31 0.20
C VAL A 95 -13.31 -0.14 0.50
N VAL A 96 -12.04 -0.50 0.30
CA VAL A 96 -11.50 -1.80 0.71
C VAL A 96 -11.21 -1.75 2.21
N VAL A 97 -11.69 -2.75 2.93
CA VAL A 97 -11.61 -2.83 4.38
C VAL A 97 -10.89 -4.12 4.76
N GLU A 98 -9.82 -3.97 5.52
CA GLU A 98 -9.19 -5.03 6.29
C GLU A 98 -9.56 -4.89 7.77
N LEU A 99 -9.99 -5.96 8.40
CA LEU A 99 -10.41 -6.02 9.80
C LEU A 99 -9.40 -6.85 10.60
N LYS A 100 -8.83 -6.24 11.63
CA LYS A 100 -7.88 -6.93 12.51
C LYS A 100 -8.39 -6.93 13.94
N GLN A 101 -8.44 -8.12 14.53
CA GLN A 101 -8.75 -8.31 15.94
C GLN A 101 -7.53 -8.11 16.87
N TRP A 102 -6.45 -7.51 16.37
CA TRP A 102 -5.25 -7.27 17.16
C TRP A 102 -5.55 -6.27 18.28
N ARG A 103 -4.98 -6.52 19.46
CA ARG A 103 -5.17 -5.68 20.64
C ARG A 103 -3.92 -4.92 21.02
N ARG A 104 -2.79 -5.64 21.04
CA ARG A 104 -1.48 -5.11 21.41
C ARG A 104 -0.45 -5.48 20.36
N VAL A 105 0.29 -4.49 19.91
CA VAL A 105 1.29 -4.63 18.85
C VAL A 105 2.54 -3.85 19.23
N THR A 106 3.69 -4.49 19.04
CA THR A 106 4.99 -3.84 19.21
C THR A 106 5.87 -4.12 18.02
N LEU A 107 6.70 -3.15 17.61
CA LEU A 107 7.74 -3.35 16.62
C LEU A 107 8.69 -4.45 17.11
N ALA A 108 9.05 -5.38 16.22
CA ALA A 108 9.98 -6.43 16.56
C ALA A 108 11.39 -5.84 16.72
N PRO A 109 12.14 -6.22 17.77
CA PRO A 109 13.51 -5.76 17.96
C PRO A 109 14.37 -6.00 16.72
N GLY A 110 15.09 -4.97 16.26
CA GLY A 110 15.95 -5.04 15.08
C GLY A 110 15.22 -5.10 13.73
N SER A 111 13.89 -4.91 13.71
CA SER A 111 13.10 -4.80 12.48
C SER A 111 12.57 -3.38 12.28
N GLN A 112 12.31 -3.03 11.02
CA GLN A 112 11.68 -1.75 10.62
C GLN A 112 10.23 -1.95 10.15
N ASP A 113 9.84 -3.17 9.78
CA ASP A 113 8.59 -3.49 9.08
C ASP A 113 7.86 -4.72 9.68
N ARG A 114 8.39 -5.31 10.76
CA ARG A 114 7.84 -6.52 11.37
C ARG A 114 7.39 -6.28 12.80
N PHE A 115 6.19 -6.77 13.09
CA PHE A 115 5.50 -6.51 14.34
C PHE A 115 5.19 -7.81 15.08
N ARG A 116 5.33 -7.77 16.40
CA ARG A 116 4.83 -8.79 17.33
C ARG A 116 3.42 -8.42 17.75
N VAL A 117 2.51 -9.39 17.75
CA VAL A 117 1.11 -9.20 18.16
C VAL A 117 0.88 -10.03 19.42
N GLY A 118 0.45 -9.40 20.51
CA GLY A 118 0.48 -10.00 21.85
C GLY A 118 -0.27 -11.34 21.99
N ASN A 119 -1.37 -11.51 21.26
CA ASN A 119 -2.21 -12.72 21.32
C ASN A 119 -1.88 -13.75 20.23
N PHE A 120 -0.82 -13.54 19.45
CA PHE A 120 -0.39 -14.47 18.40
C PHE A 120 1.02 -14.96 18.70
N THR A 121 1.12 -16.22 19.10
CA THR A 121 2.41 -16.88 19.28
C THR A 121 3.04 -17.20 17.91
N GLY A 122 4.31 -16.84 17.72
CA GLY A 122 5.15 -17.39 16.64
C GLY A 122 5.63 -16.38 15.59
N LYS A 123 4.78 -15.99 14.64
CA LYS A 123 5.24 -15.27 13.43
C LYS A 123 5.09 -13.76 13.54
N LEU A 124 6.19 -13.05 13.29
CA LEU A 124 6.16 -11.61 13.06
C LEU A 124 5.26 -11.28 11.86
N LYS A 125 4.47 -10.23 11.98
CA LYS A 125 3.50 -9.80 10.98
C LYS A 125 4.00 -8.54 10.27
N LYS A 126 3.63 -8.37 9.00
CA LYS A 126 3.77 -7.09 8.28
C LYS A 126 2.77 -6.08 8.83
N HIS A 127 2.95 -4.81 8.49
CA HIS A 127 1.96 -3.78 8.79
C HIS A 127 0.63 -4.11 8.08
N PRO A 128 -0.53 -4.14 8.77
CA PRO A 128 -1.77 -4.58 8.16
C PRO A 128 -2.26 -3.62 7.05
N ALA A 129 -1.97 -2.32 7.17
CA ALA A 129 -2.30 -1.37 6.11
C ALA A 129 -1.51 -1.57 4.82
N GLU A 130 -0.35 -2.24 4.86
CA GLU A 130 0.36 -2.65 3.63
C GLU A 130 -0.46 -3.68 2.85
N GLN A 131 -1.18 -4.58 3.53
CA GLN A 131 -2.03 -5.59 2.90
C GLN A 131 -3.20 -4.92 2.19
N THR A 132 -3.88 -4.00 2.87
CA THR A 132 -4.97 -3.21 2.27
C THR A 132 -4.47 -2.39 1.09
N GLY A 133 -3.32 -1.71 1.23
CA GLY A 133 -2.73 -0.91 0.17
C GLY A 133 -2.34 -1.77 -1.05
N ALA A 134 -1.76 -2.94 -0.83
CA ALA A 134 -1.41 -3.88 -1.90
C ALA A 134 -2.66 -4.36 -2.65
N PHE A 135 -3.72 -4.73 -1.92
CA PHE A 135 -5.00 -5.13 -2.52
C PHE A 135 -5.61 -4.00 -3.36
N CYS A 136 -5.64 -2.77 -2.83
CA CYS A 136 -6.14 -1.60 -3.56
C CYS A 136 -5.33 -1.34 -4.83
N ARG A 137 -3.98 -1.32 -4.73
CA ARG A 137 -3.11 -1.13 -5.90
C ARG A 137 -3.34 -2.23 -6.94
N ALA A 138 -3.59 -3.47 -6.52
CA ALA A 138 -3.88 -4.55 -7.45
C ALA A 138 -5.23 -4.34 -8.16
N LEU A 139 -6.27 -3.87 -7.46
CA LEU A 139 -7.53 -3.49 -8.10
C LEU A 139 -7.37 -2.33 -9.10
N LEU A 140 -6.64 -1.27 -8.74
CA LEU A 140 -6.39 -0.14 -9.64
C LEU A 140 -5.75 -0.58 -10.96
N ARG A 141 -4.88 -1.60 -10.92
CA ARG A 141 -4.19 -2.13 -12.11
C ARG A 141 -5.05 -3.05 -12.97
N SER A 142 -5.99 -3.77 -12.37
CA SER A 142 -6.60 -4.95 -12.99
C SER A 142 -8.11 -4.86 -13.21
N HIS A 143 -8.80 -3.94 -12.53
CA HIS A 143 -10.25 -3.84 -12.57
C HIS A 143 -10.71 -2.61 -13.35
N GLU A 144 -11.55 -2.84 -14.37
CA GLU A 144 -11.96 -1.82 -15.35
C GLU A 144 -12.62 -0.58 -14.74
N LEU A 145 -13.27 -0.70 -13.58
CA LEU A 145 -13.92 0.44 -12.91
C LEU A 145 -12.96 1.52 -12.45
N PHE A 146 -11.68 1.18 -12.28
CA PHE A 146 -10.64 2.07 -11.77
C PHE A 146 -9.66 2.54 -12.83
N ALA A 147 -9.81 2.09 -14.09
CA ALA A 147 -9.03 2.60 -15.20
C ALA A 147 -9.20 4.13 -15.27
N GLU A 148 -8.10 4.87 -15.04
CA GLU A 148 -8.04 6.34 -15.00
C GLU A 148 -8.96 7.01 -13.95
N ARG A 149 -9.46 6.24 -12.97
CA ARG A 149 -10.42 6.69 -11.94
C ARG A 149 -10.03 6.18 -10.56
N ASP A 150 -8.79 6.44 -10.17
CA ASP A 150 -8.23 6.09 -8.86
C ASP A 150 -8.96 6.80 -7.70
N ASP A 151 -9.52 7.98 -7.97
CA ASP A 151 -10.36 8.77 -7.05
C ASP A 151 -11.53 7.99 -6.43
N ARG A 152 -12.01 6.94 -7.12
CA ARG A 152 -13.13 6.09 -6.70
C ARG A 152 -12.77 5.11 -5.59
N LEU A 153 -11.50 4.79 -5.40
CA LEU A 153 -11.04 3.74 -4.49
C LEU A 153 -10.35 4.34 -3.27
N ALA A 154 -10.65 3.81 -2.10
CA ALA A 154 -9.84 4.01 -0.91
C ALA A 154 -9.66 2.69 -0.16
N GLY A 155 -8.67 2.66 0.73
CA GLY A 155 -8.41 1.48 1.56
C GLY A 155 -8.23 1.86 3.01
N LEU A 156 -8.76 1.02 3.90
CA LEU A 156 -8.54 1.13 5.34
C LEU A 156 -8.28 -0.22 6.01
N THR A 157 -7.50 -0.18 7.08
CA THR A 157 -7.41 -1.22 8.10
C THR A 157 -8.10 -0.75 9.37
N TYR A 158 -8.94 -1.59 9.96
CA TYR A 158 -9.62 -1.31 11.21
C TYR A 158 -9.27 -2.32 12.33
N LEU A 159 -8.49 -1.85 13.29
CA LEU A 159 -8.11 -2.53 14.53
C LEU A 159 -9.17 -2.30 15.61
N HIS A 160 -10.38 -2.81 15.38
CA HIS A 160 -11.59 -2.53 16.18
C HIS A 160 -11.50 -2.95 17.67
N ASN A 161 -10.48 -3.74 18.05
CA ASN A 161 -10.23 -4.15 19.43
C ASN A 161 -9.04 -3.43 20.10
N ALA A 162 -8.26 -2.64 19.35
CA ALA A 162 -7.04 -1.98 19.84
C ALA A 162 -7.31 -0.58 20.39
N ALA A 163 -6.69 -0.25 21.51
CA ALA A 163 -6.50 1.14 21.93
C ALA A 163 -5.27 1.72 21.23
N ASP A 164 -5.22 3.04 21.01
CA ASP A 164 -4.11 3.68 20.30
C ASP A 164 -2.76 3.43 21.01
N HIS A 165 -2.74 3.55 22.34
CA HIS A 165 -1.54 3.35 23.15
C HIS A 165 -1.00 1.92 23.10
N ASP A 166 -1.83 0.92 22.78
CA ASP A 166 -1.42 -0.48 22.68
C ASP A 166 -0.84 -0.83 21.29
N VAL A 167 -0.98 0.06 20.31
CA VAL A 167 -0.56 -0.14 18.91
C VAL A 167 0.20 1.05 18.31
N GLY A 168 0.79 1.90 19.15
CA GLY A 168 1.46 3.14 18.73
C GLY A 168 2.51 2.93 17.63
N ASP A 169 3.23 1.81 17.67
CA ASP A 169 4.23 1.44 16.66
C ASP A 169 3.61 1.29 15.25
N LEU A 170 2.36 0.84 15.15
CA LEU A 170 1.63 0.80 13.86
C LEU A 170 1.16 2.18 13.42
N LEU A 171 0.75 3.03 14.38
CA LEU A 171 0.22 4.36 14.07
C LEU A 171 1.28 5.35 13.60
N SER A 172 2.56 5.07 13.86
CA SER A 172 3.69 5.80 13.28
C SER A 172 3.88 5.56 11.77
N TYR A 173 3.19 4.57 11.19
CA TYR A 173 3.21 4.29 9.75
C TYR A 173 2.45 5.37 8.98
N GLU A 174 3.00 5.75 7.82
CA GLU A 174 2.43 6.83 7.02
C GLU A 174 1.12 6.42 6.35
N ARG A 175 0.10 7.27 6.48
CA ARG A 175 -1.23 7.02 5.93
C ARG A 175 -1.27 7.47 4.47
N THR A 176 -1.57 6.56 3.56
CA THR A 176 -1.95 6.88 2.18
C THR A 176 -3.47 6.79 2.01
N GLY A 177 -4.00 7.36 0.93
CA GLY A 177 -5.43 7.22 0.57
C GLY A 177 -5.91 5.77 0.41
N LEU A 178 -4.98 4.83 0.18
CA LEU A 178 -5.25 3.39 -0.03
C LEU A 178 -4.95 2.54 1.20
N SER A 179 -4.45 3.13 2.29
CA SER A 179 -3.94 2.39 3.44
C SER A 179 -4.18 3.11 4.77
N HIS A 180 -5.36 3.71 4.94
CA HIS A 180 -5.74 4.33 6.20
C HIS A 180 -5.73 3.30 7.34
N ILE A 181 -5.45 3.73 8.56
CA ILE A 181 -5.50 2.87 9.75
C ILE A 181 -6.33 3.51 10.84
N PHE A 182 -7.29 2.75 11.36
CA PHE A 182 -8.17 3.13 12.45
C PHE A 182 -8.14 2.06 13.55
N THR A 183 -8.52 2.49 14.74
CA THR A 183 -8.52 1.73 16.00
C THR A 183 -9.85 1.96 16.72
N ARG A 184 -10.09 1.27 17.83
CA ARG A 184 -11.27 1.51 18.66
C ARG A 184 -11.36 2.98 19.12
N ASP A 185 -10.22 3.58 19.49
CA ASP A 185 -10.17 4.95 20.02
C ASP A 185 -10.36 5.99 18.92
N SER A 186 -9.95 5.69 17.68
CA SER A 186 -10.18 6.54 16.50
C SER A 186 -11.46 6.24 15.74
N ARG A 187 -12.42 5.53 16.35
CA ARG A 187 -13.73 5.19 15.77
C ARG A 187 -14.47 6.41 15.19
N GLY A 188 -14.50 7.53 15.90
CA GLY A 188 -15.14 8.75 15.38
C GLY A 188 -14.50 9.28 14.09
N ALA A 189 -13.17 9.13 13.94
CA ALA A 189 -12.46 9.49 12.72
C ALA A 189 -12.75 8.51 11.57
N LEU A 190 -12.88 7.21 11.85
CA LEU A 190 -13.32 6.21 10.88
C LEU A 190 -14.70 6.57 10.31
N MET A 191 -15.67 6.85 11.19
CA MET A 191 -17.04 7.21 10.79
C MET A 191 -17.06 8.46 9.89
N ARG A 192 -16.27 9.48 10.22
CA ARG A 192 -16.12 10.68 9.39
C ARG A 192 -15.51 10.36 8.02
N PHE A 193 -14.42 9.59 7.99
CA PHE A 193 -13.79 9.15 6.74
C PHE A 193 -14.78 8.40 5.84
N LEU A 194 -15.56 7.47 6.40
CA LEU A 194 -16.56 6.73 5.65
C LEU A 194 -17.65 7.65 5.08
N ARG A 195 -18.13 8.64 5.86
CA ARG A 195 -19.10 9.64 5.38
C ARG A 195 -18.55 10.59 4.33
N GLU A 196 -17.24 10.81 4.29
CA GLU A 196 -16.60 11.61 3.23
C GLU A 196 -16.52 10.85 1.91
N ARG A 197 -16.50 9.50 1.97
CA ARG A 197 -16.36 8.63 0.79
C ARG A 197 -17.69 8.03 0.31
N LEU A 198 -18.66 7.81 1.21
CA LEU A 198 -19.89 7.08 0.94
C LEU A 198 -21.13 7.89 1.32
N ALA A 199 -22.09 7.94 0.41
CA ALA A 199 -23.40 8.54 0.59
C ALA A 199 -24.36 7.56 1.30
N PRO A 200 -25.34 8.06 2.08
CA PRO A 200 -26.32 7.24 2.79
C PRO A 200 -27.44 6.74 1.86
N VAL A 201 -27.06 6.04 0.79
CA VAL A 201 -27.97 5.49 -0.23
C VAL A 201 -27.62 4.03 -0.51
N PRO A 202 -28.57 3.23 -1.03
CA PRO A 202 -28.32 1.83 -1.37
C PRO A 202 -27.09 1.64 -2.27
N GLY A 203 -26.20 0.73 -1.85
CA GLY A 203 -24.97 0.39 -2.57
C GLY A 203 -25.17 -0.55 -3.77
N SER A 204 -26.36 -1.16 -3.91
CA SER A 204 -26.65 -2.22 -4.87
C SER A 204 -26.29 -1.91 -6.34
N PRO A 205 -26.48 -0.67 -6.85
CA PRO A 205 -26.00 -0.33 -8.19
C PRO A 205 -24.47 -0.34 -8.30
N ALA A 206 -23.75 0.09 -7.26
CA ALA A 206 -22.29 0.15 -7.26
C ALA A 206 -21.68 -1.26 -7.13
N SER A 207 -22.24 -2.11 -6.26
CA SER A 207 -21.82 -3.50 -6.13
C SER A 207 -22.12 -4.30 -7.41
N ALA A 208 -23.29 -4.11 -8.02
CA ALA A 208 -23.61 -4.76 -9.30
C ALA A 208 -22.61 -4.37 -10.41
N ARG A 209 -22.22 -3.09 -10.50
CA ARG A 209 -21.19 -2.66 -11.46
C ARG A 209 -19.82 -3.23 -11.17
N PHE A 210 -19.44 -3.35 -9.89
CA PHE A 210 -18.18 -3.98 -9.50
C PHE A 210 -18.11 -5.42 -10.00
N VAL A 211 -19.19 -6.19 -9.82
CA VAL A 211 -19.26 -7.58 -10.27
C VAL A 211 -19.29 -7.70 -11.79
N ALA A 212 -20.08 -6.85 -12.46
CA ALA A 212 -20.27 -6.92 -13.91
C ALA A 212 -18.99 -6.61 -14.69
N ALA A 213 -18.16 -5.67 -14.21
CA ALA A 213 -16.89 -5.30 -14.82
C ALA A 213 -15.75 -6.34 -14.61
N VAL A 214 -16.14 -7.59 -14.32
CA VAL A 214 -15.27 -8.78 -14.21
C VAL A 214 -15.83 -9.95 -15.06
N GLY A 215 -16.95 -9.76 -15.77
CA GLY A 215 -17.67 -10.80 -16.50
C GLY A 215 -17.15 -11.12 -17.91
N PRO A 216 -17.59 -12.22 -18.53
CA PRO A 216 -17.07 -12.77 -19.79
C PRO A 216 -17.26 -11.87 -21.04
N ASP A 217 -18.15 -10.89 -20.99
CA ASP A 217 -18.44 -9.95 -22.10
C ASP A 217 -17.47 -8.76 -22.18
N SER A 218 -16.55 -8.60 -21.22
CA SER A 218 -15.36 -7.75 -21.37
C SER A 218 -14.30 -8.51 -22.18
N GLY A 219 -14.55 -8.77 -23.46
CA GLY A 219 -13.53 -9.21 -24.41
C GLY A 219 -12.83 -10.54 -24.10
N GLY A 220 -13.59 -11.61 -23.86
CA GLY A 220 -13.30 -12.98 -24.30
C GLY A 220 -11.84 -13.48 -24.27
N GLY A 221 -11.42 -13.95 -23.12
CA GLY A 221 -10.46 -15.05 -22.97
C GLY A 221 -10.72 -15.71 -21.62
N SER A 222 -10.64 -17.05 -21.55
CA SER A 222 -10.53 -17.77 -20.26
C SER A 222 -9.60 -17.01 -19.30
N ALA A 223 -9.78 -17.11 -17.98
CA ALA A 223 -8.78 -16.56 -17.04
C ALA A 223 -7.35 -17.05 -17.37
N SER A 224 -7.21 -18.21 -18.01
CA SER A 224 -5.95 -18.68 -18.60
C SER A 224 -5.57 -18.00 -19.92
N GLU A 225 -6.51 -17.54 -20.75
CA GLU A 225 -6.32 -16.92 -22.06
C GLU A 225 -6.23 -15.38 -22.03
N VAL A 226 -6.86 -14.69 -21.09
CA VAL A 226 -6.51 -13.30 -20.73
C VAL A 226 -5.08 -13.27 -20.15
N MET A 227 -4.70 -14.31 -19.40
CA MET A 227 -3.33 -14.53 -18.89
C MET A 227 -2.37 -15.06 -19.98
N ARG A 228 -2.86 -15.73 -21.04
CA ARG A 228 -2.06 -16.20 -22.19
C ARG A 228 -1.88 -15.13 -23.27
N ARG A 229 -2.87 -14.24 -23.46
CA ARG A 229 -2.77 -13.04 -24.30
C ARG A 229 -1.93 -11.96 -23.62
N ARG A 230 -1.89 -11.93 -22.30
CA ARG A 230 -0.86 -11.23 -21.50
C ARG A 230 0.26 -12.20 -21.10
N GLY A 231 0.79 -12.88 -22.11
CA GLY A 231 1.81 -13.91 -21.99
C GLY A 231 2.91 -13.55 -20.99
N GLY A 232 3.32 -14.56 -20.23
CA GLY A 232 4.21 -14.45 -19.09
C GLY A 232 5.38 -13.52 -19.33
N PHE A 233 5.48 -12.51 -18.48
CA PHE A 233 6.74 -11.90 -18.14
C PHE A 233 7.02 -12.22 -16.68
N PRO A 234 8.29 -12.46 -16.30
CA PRO A 234 8.66 -12.41 -14.90
C PRO A 234 8.17 -11.06 -14.34
N LEU A 235 7.63 -11.04 -13.12
CA LEU A 235 7.17 -9.84 -12.40
C LEU A 235 8.36 -8.92 -12.07
N LEU A 236 8.87 -8.30 -13.14
CA LEU A 236 9.91 -7.28 -13.28
C LEU A 236 9.53 -6.32 -14.44
N SER A 237 8.34 -6.44 -15.01
CA SER A 237 7.92 -5.78 -16.27
C SER A 237 6.67 -4.91 -16.18
N ASP A 238 6.00 -4.82 -15.02
CA ASP A 238 4.93 -3.82 -14.83
C ASP A 238 5.55 -2.49 -14.39
N MET A 239 6.15 -1.83 -15.38
CA MET A 239 6.78 -0.52 -15.25
C MET A 239 5.81 0.53 -14.71
N THR A 240 4.53 0.47 -15.11
CA THR A 240 3.49 1.39 -14.67
C THR A 240 3.16 1.21 -13.19
N ALA A 241 3.07 -0.04 -12.70
CA ALA A 241 2.87 -0.33 -11.29
C ALA A 241 4.04 0.15 -10.42
N THR A 242 5.26 -0.07 -10.92
CA THR A 242 6.51 0.34 -10.27
C THR A 242 6.62 1.85 -10.18
N GLU A 243 6.28 2.54 -11.27
CA GLU A 243 6.18 3.99 -11.34
C GLU A 243 5.12 4.54 -10.37
N GLN A 244 3.90 4.00 -10.39
CA GLN A 244 2.82 4.49 -9.53
C GLN A 244 3.15 4.31 -8.05
N PHE A 245 3.70 3.16 -7.67
CA PHE A 245 4.17 2.93 -6.31
C PHE A 245 5.27 3.92 -5.90
N ALA A 246 6.23 4.17 -6.79
CA ALA A 246 7.26 5.17 -6.53
C ALA A 246 6.66 6.57 -6.34
N LEU A 247 5.72 6.99 -7.19
CA LEU A 247 5.03 8.27 -7.06
C LEU A 247 4.24 8.39 -5.75
N ASP A 248 3.57 7.33 -5.30
CA ASP A 248 2.83 7.32 -4.04
C ASP A 248 3.75 7.50 -2.84
N VAL A 249 4.87 6.76 -2.79
CA VAL A 249 5.90 6.89 -1.75
C VAL A 249 6.46 8.32 -1.72
N LEU A 250 6.68 8.92 -2.89
CA LEU A 250 7.23 10.28 -3.00
C LEU A 250 6.27 11.36 -2.56
N ARG A 251 5.00 11.27 -2.95
CA ARG A 251 3.95 12.19 -2.51
C ARG A 251 3.78 12.15 -0.99
N ALA A 252 3.84 10.95 -0.42
CA ALA A 252 3.78 10.75 1.02
C ALA A 252 5.00 11.43 1.71
N ALA A 253 6.22 11.05 1.30
CA ALA A 253 7.44 11.64 1.85
C ALA A 253 7.51 13.19 1.73
N TYR A 254 6.94 13.75 0.66
CA TYR A 254 6.87 15.20 0.46
C TYR A 254 5.84 15.90 1.36
N ALA A 255 4.70 15.24 1.62
CA ALA A 255 3.64 15.74 2.49
C ALA A 255 4.01 15.68 3.99
N GLY A 256 5.04 14.91 4.36
CA GLY A 256 5.51 14.82 5.73
C GLY A 256 6.19 16.10 6.25
N ASP A 257 6.02 16.39 7.53
CA ASP A 257 6.62 17.55 8.23
C ASP A 257 8.11 17.37 8.58
N ARG A 258 8.68 16.19 8.30
CA ARG A 258 10.08 15.86 8.62
C ARG A 258 10.81 15.34 7.39
N LYS A 259 12.07 15.79 7.26
CA LYS A 259 12.99 15.30 6.23
C LYS A 259 13.21 13.79 6.36
N CYS A 260 13.02 13.08 5.26
CA CYS A 260 13.15 11.62 5.18
C CYS A 260 13.90 11.24 3.90
N VAL A 261 14.86 10.32 4.01
CA VAL A 261 15.55 9.74 2.85
C VAL A 261 14.77 8.52 2.37
N VAL A 262 14.48 8.45 1.08
CA VAL A 262 13.79 7.32 0.46
C VAL A 262 14.80 6.51 -0.35
N ALA A 263 14.85 5.21 -0.13
CA ALA A 263 15.67 4.28 -0.91
C ALA A 263 14.76 3.21 -1.52
N MET A 264 14.67 3.16 -2.85
CA MET A 264 13.95 2.12 -3.58
C MET A 264 14.97 1.12 -4.10
N THR A 265 14.85 -0.15 -3.72
CA THR A 265 15.83 -1.20 -4.01
C THR A 265 15.17 -2.42 -4.64
N GLY A 266 15.95 -3.39 -5.10
CA GLY A 266 15.40 -4.68 -5.51
C GLY A 266 14.94 -4.75 -6.98
N ALA A 267 15.33 -3.79 -7.82
CA ALA A 267 15.08 -3.85 -9.27
C ALA A 267 16.41 -3.94 -10.02
N ASP A 268 16.43 -4.55 -11.20
CA ASP A 268 17.63 -4.55 -12.04
C ASP A 268 18.02 -3.13 -12.44
N THR A 269 19.32 -2.88 -12.66
CA THR A 269 19.86 -1.53 -12.90
C THR A 269 19.19 -0.82 -14.09
N ASP A 270 18.81 -1.57 -15.13
CA ASP A 270 18.10 -1.04 -16.30
C ASP A 270 16.66 -0.64 -15.97
N VAL A 271 15.98 -1.40 -15.10
CA VAL A 271 14.63 -1.09 -14.60
C VAL A 271 14.68 0.13 -13.69
N VAL A 272 15.67 0.19 -12.79
CA VAL A 272 15.94 1.37 -11.95
C VAL A 272 16.09 2.64 -12.78
N GLY A 273 16.89 2.59 -13.85
CA GLY A 273 17.09 3.72 -14.75
C GLY A 273 15.78 4.16 -15.41
N THR A 274 15.00 3.21 -15.90
CA THR A 274 13.73 3.46 -16.60
C THR A 274 12.66 4.03 -15.66
N VAL A 275 12.48 3.44 -14.47
CA VAL A 275 11.53 3.93 -13.45
C VAL A 275 11.92 5.33 -13.00
N THR A 276 13.22 5.57 -12.73
CA THR A 276 13.70 6.89 -12.33
C THR A 276 13.35 7.95 -13.38
N ALA A 277 13.57 7.65 -14.66
CA ALA A 277 13.26 8.56 -15.76
C ALA A 277 11.75 8.84 -15.87
N SER A 278 10.92 7.80 -15.78
CA SER A 278 9.46 7.94 -15.86
C SER A 278 8.90 8.78 -14.71
N VAL A 279 9.27 8.43 -13.47
CA VAL A 279 8.88 9.17 -12.25
C VAL A 279 9.36 10.62 -12.32
N THR A 280 10.58 10.87 -12.81
CA THR A 280 11.10 12.24 -13.01
C THR A 280 10.21 13.03 -13.97
N SER A 281 9.81 12.41 -15.08
CA SER A 281 8.93 13.03 -16.08
C SER A 281 7.56 13.38 -15.47
N ALA A 282 6.94 12.42 -14.76
CA ALA A 282 5.65 12.60 -14.11
C ALA A 282 5.66 13.72 -13.06
N LEU A 283 6.69 13.78 -12.21
CA LEU A 283 6.83 14.84 -11.20
C LEU A 283 7.06 16.22 -11.83
N ARG A 284 7.88 16.31 -12.89
CA ARG A 284 8.04 17.58 -13.63
C ARG A 284 6.73 18.03 -14.27
N GLY A 285 5.96 17.11 -14.85
CA GLY A 285 4.62 17.38 -15.37
C GLY A 285 3.65 17.88 -14.29
N ALA A 286 3.84 17.44 -13.04
CA ALA A 286 3.08 17.89 -11.88
C ALA A 286 3.64 19.15 -11.19
N GLY A 287 4.69 19.78 -11.75
CA GLY A 287 5.25 21.05 -11.26
C GLY A 287 6.36 20.94 -10.21
N TYR A 288 6.86 19.75 -9.90
CA TYR A 288 7.97 19.56 -8.95
C TYR A 288 9.33 19.87 -9.60
N THR A 289 10.24 20.46 -8.82
CA THR A 289 11.64 20.63 -9.24
C THR A 289 12.44 19.34 -8.99
N CYS A 290 12.81 18.64 -10.07
CA CYS A 290 13.57 17.38 -10.00
C CYS A 290 15.00 17.49 -10.54
N ARG A 291 15.99 17.02 -9.76
CA ARG A 291 17.43 16.99 -10.13
C ARG A 291 18.06 15.60 -9.95
N GLY A 292 19.19 15.39 -10.63
CA GLY A 292 20.10 14.25 -10.42
C GLY A 292 21.51 14.74 -10.03
N PRO A 293 22.47 13.84 -9.74
CA PRO A 293 23.83 14.24 -9.39
C PRO A 293 24.52 14.92 -10.58
N GLU A 294 25.03 16.14 -10.39
CA GLU A 294 25.82 16.86 -11.40
C GLU A 294 27.33 16.61 -11.21
N ARG A 295 28.11 16.73 -12.29
CA ARG A 295 29.58 16.78 -12.20
C ARG A 295 30.00 18.04 -11.45
N HIS A 296 31.02 17.94 -10.61
CA HIS A 296 31.59 19.07 -9.85
C HIS A 296 31.83 20.30 -10.74
N GLY A 297 31.34 21.47 -10.31
CA GLY A 297 31.75 22.78 -10.87
C GLY A 297 30.66 23.77 -11.30
N SER A 298 29.36 23.50 -11.11
CA SER A 298 28.31 24.49 -11.38
C SER A 298 28.03 25.37 -10.15
N ALA A 299 27.86 26.68 -10.38
CA ALA A 299 27.58 27.70 -9.35
C ALA A 299 26.34 27.36 -8.49
N GLU A 300 26.28 27.87 -7.25
CA GLU A 300 25.25 27.53 -6.25
C GLU A 300 23.82 27.51 -6.83
N PRO A 301 23.21 26.31 -6.97
CA PRO A 301 21.88 26.20 -7.55
C PRO A 301 20.78 26.15 -6.47
N PRO A 302 19.53 26.56 -6.79
CA PRO A 302 18.44 26.68 -5.82
C PRO A 302 18.00 25.33 -5.22
N GLU A 303 17.44 25.36 -4.00
CA GLU A 303 16.81 24.22 -3.32
C GLU A 303 15.81 23.51 -4.26
N SER A 304 15.89 22.18 -4.33
CA SER A 304 14.95 21.37 -5.12
C SER A 304 14.01 20.57 -4.22
N ASP A 305 12.74 20.47 -4.65
CA ASP A 305 11.66 19.77 -3.97
C ASP A 305 11.93 18.27 -3.79
N VAL A 306 12.39 17.62 -4.86
CA VAL A 306 12.63 16.17 -4.89
C VAL A 306 13.92 15.87 -5.65
N LEU A 307 14.83 15.11 -5.04
CA LEU A 307 15.97 14.52 -5.74
C LEU A 307 15.63 13.11 -6.17
N LEU A 308 15.86 12.77 -7.44
CA LEU A 308 15.75 11.39 -7.92
C LEU A 308 17.13 10.94 -8.42
N CYS A 309 17.80 10.09 -7.65
CA CYS A 309 19.14 9.59 -7.95
C CYS A 309 19.09 8.10 -8.30
N ALA A 310 19.28 7.77 -9.58
CA ALA A 310 19.52 6.39 -10.00
C ALA A 310 20.95 5.95 -9.66
N GLU A 311 21.12 4.68 -9.29
CA GLU A 311 22.43 4.10 -8.98
C GLU A 311 23.45 4.27 -10.09
N SER A 312 23.05 4.06 -11.34
CA SER A 312 23.94 4.23 -12.49
C SER A 312 24.57 5.62 -12.56
N ARG A 313 23.82 6.66 -12.18
CA ARG A 313 24.33 8.04 -12.12
C ARG A 313 25.21 8.28 -10.90
N LEU A 314 24.85 7.69 -9.77
CA LEU A 314 25.65 7.76 -8.55
C LEU A 314 27.04 7.15 -8.78
N VAL A 315 27.11 5.92 -9.32
CA VAL A 315 28.39 5.20 -9.50
C VAL A 315 29.28 5.79 -10.61
N GLN A 316 28.69 6.57 -11.52
CA GLN A 316 29.41 7.33 -12.56
C GLN A 316 29.92 8.69 -12.07
N THR A 317 29.54 9.12 -10.86
CA THR A 317 29.98 10.39 -10.30
C THR A 317 31.35 10.23 -9.64
N ASP A 318 32.29 11.12 -9.97
CA ASP A 318 33.63 11.08 -9.41
C ASP A 318 33.60 11.20 -7.88
N GLY A 319 34.30 10.30 -7.19
CA GLY A 319 34.35 10.30 -5.74
C GLY A 319 33.06 9.86 -5.04
N TRP A 320 32.14 9.14 -5.71
CA TRP A 320 30.91 8.65 -5.06
C TRP A 320 31.14 7.73 -3.85
N THR A 321 32.32 7.11 -3.75
CA THR A 321 32.77 6.31 -2.59
C THR A 321 33.65 7.08 -1.60
N ARG A 322 33.86 8.39 -1.81
CA ARG A 322 34.66 9.22 -0.91
C ARG A 322 33.97 9.29 0.47
N PRO A 323 34.65 8.90 1.56
CA PRO A 323 34.08 8.95 2.90
C PRO A 323 33.60 10.36 3.29
N LEU A 324 32.43 10.44 3.93
CA LEU A 324 31.98 11.63 4.65
C LEU A 324 32.85 11.80 5.90
N ASP A 325 33.56 12.92 6.00
CA ASP A 325 34.37 13.30 7.18
C ASP A 325 35.31 12.18 7.69
N GLY A 326 35.82 11.35 6.78
CA GLY A 326 36.72 10.23 7.11
C GLY A 326 36.02 8.96 7.63
N HIS A 327 34.69 8.94 7.75
CA HIS A 327 33.92 7.76 8.17
C HIS A 327 33.91 6.68 7.07
N VAL A 328 34.77 5.67 7.19
CA VAL A 328 34.88 4.59 6.22
C VAL A 328 33.54 3.87 6.01
N GLY A 329 33.18 3.64 4.75
CA GLY A 329 31.88 3.03 4.39
C GLY A 329 30.72 4.03 4.33
N THR A 330 31.00 5.33 4.26
CA THR A 330 30.03 6.39 3.96
C THR A 330 30.35 7.06 2.62
N SER A 331 29.48 7.95 2.15
CA SER A 331 29.64 8.73 0.92
C SER A 331 29.37 10.21 1.18
N ALA A 332 30.40 11.04 1.03
CA ALA A 332 30.29 12.50 1.08
C ALA A 332 29.32 13.03 0.01
N LEU A 333 29.30 12.39 -1.17
CA LEU A 333 28.35 12.72 -2.24
C LEU A 333 26.90 12.46 -1.80
N MET A 334 26.60 11.28 -1.22
CA MET A 334 25.24 11.01 -0.74
C MET A 334 24.82 11.97 0.36
N ALA A 335 25.75 12.34 1.25
CA ALA A 335 25.48 13.31 2.31
C ALA A 335 25.11 14.68 1.74
N GLU A 336 25.87 15.14 0.74
CA GLU A 336 25.59 16.38 0.01
C GLU A 336 24.20 16.36 -0.65
N LEU A 337 23.88 15.27 -1.35
CA LEU A 337 22.59 15.06 -1.99
C LEU A 337 21.43 15.05 -0.99
N ILE A 338 21.62 14.44 0.19
CA ILE A 338 20.64 14.43 1.28
C ILE A 338 20.42 15.84 1.81
N VAL A 339 21.47 16.61 2.10
CA VAL A 339 21.33 17.96 2.69
C VAL A 339 20.61 18.92 1.73
N ARG A 340 20.94 18.88 0.44
CA ARG A 340 20.49 19.89 -0.54
C ARG A 340 19.05 19.75 -1.02
N THR A 341 18.31 18.74 -0.58
CA THR A 341 16.97 18.44 -1.11
C THR A 341 15.95 18.21 -0.01
N ARG A 342 14.68 18.56 -0.26
CA ARG A 342 13.61 18.35 0.72
C ARG A 342 13.28 16.85 0.86
N VAL A 343 13.14 16.15 -0.27
CA VAL A 343 12.95 14.69 -0.32
C VAL A 343 14.06 14.04 -1.16
N PRO A 344 15.13 13.51 -0.54
CA PRO A 344 16.16 12.75 -1.25
C PRO A 344 15.72 11.31 -1.53
N VAL A 345 15.78 10.92 -2.81
CA VAL A 345 15.32 9.60 -3.27
C VAL A 345 16.45 8.92 -4.04
N PHE A 346 16.75 7.68 -3.65
CA PHE A 346 17.75 6.85 -4.28
C PHE A 346 17.10 5.60 -4.84
N PHE A 347 17.16 5.42 -6.16
CA PHE A 347 16.81 4.16 -6.81
C PHE A 347 18.09 3.34 -6.96
N LEU A 348 18.17 2.25 -6.21
CA LEU A 348 19.31 1.36 -6.13
C LEU A 348 18.96 0.00 -6.73
N GLY A 349 19.89 -0.57 -7.46
CA GLY A 349 19.76 -1.84 -8.14
C GLY A 349 19.64 -3.02 -7.17
N ASN A 350 19.51 -4.21 -7.74
CA ASN A 350 19.71 -5.45 -7.02
C ASN A 350 21.16 -5.52 -6.54
N ASP A 351 21.36 -5.61 -5.22
CA ASP A 351 22.67 -5.83 -4.57
C ASP A 351 23.26 -7.23 -4.88
N GLU A 352 22.91 -7.86 -6.00
CA GLU A 352 23.48 -9.10 -6.52
C GLU A 352 24.78 -8.82 -7.29
N GLY A 353 25.68 -8.07 -6.66
CA GLY A 353 27.08 -8.08 -7.06
C GLY A 353 27.71 -9.39 -6.60
N GLU A 354 28.41 -10.06 -7.51
CA GLU A 354 29.22 -11.26 -7.24
C GLU A 354 29.96 -11.12 -5.91
N THR A 355 29.78 -12.11 -5.03
CA THR A 355 30.64 -12.33 -3.87
C THR A 355 32.11 -12.25 -4.32
N GLY A 356 32.77 -11.12 -4.07
CA GLY A 356 34.17 -10.90 -4.47
C GLY A 356 34.51 -9.53 -5.09
N SER A 357 33.54 -8.72 -5.51
CA SER A 357 33.83 -7.35 -5.99
C SER A 357 34.30 -6.44 -4.85
N ALA A 358 35.48 -5.81 -4.99
CA ALA A 358 36.05 -4.86 -4.02
C ALA A 358 35.29 -3.52 -3.92
N ARG A 359 34.22 -3.31 -4.69
CA ARG A 359 33.43 -2.07 -4.66
C ARG A 359 32.37 -2.10 -3.55
N PRO A 360 32.23 -1.03 -2.75
CA PRO A 360 31.21 -0.93 -1.71
C PRO A 360 29.80 -0.86 -2.33
N ARG A 361 28.82 -1.47 -1.64
CA ARG A 361 27.42 -1.47 -2.08
C ARG A 361 26.77 -0.09 -1.87
N PRO A 362 26.09 0.48 -2.88
CA PRO A 362 25.41 1.77 -2.74
C PRO A 362 24.38 1.82 -1.61
N SER A 363 23.63 0.73 -1.40
CA SER A 363 22.63 0.64 -0.33
C SER A 363 23.26 0.70 1.06
N ASP A 364 24.42 0.06 1.25
CA ASP A 364 25.16 0.07 2.51
C ASP A 364 25.85 1.41 2.77
N LEU A 365 26.40 2.04 1.73
CA LEU A 365 26.95 3.40 1.81
C LEU A 365 25.85 4.39 2.21
N LEU A 366 24.67 4.32 1.59
CA LEU A 366 23.55 5.22 1.89
C LEU A 366 23.08 5.05 3.34
N ARG A 367 22.92 3.80 3.78
CA ARG A 367 22.51 3.48 5.15
C ARG A 367 23.48 4.08 6.17
N ARG A 368 24.78 3.81 6.02
CA ARG A 368 25.82 4.30 6.94
C ARG A 368 25.95 5.82 6.90
N THR A 369 25.85 6.42 5.72
CA THR A 369 25.93 7.88 5.55
C THR A 369 24.77 8.55 6.29
N ALA A 370 23.55 8.09 6.08
CA ALA A 370 22.38 8.67 6.73
C ALA A 370 22.38 8.43 8.25
N GLU A 371 22.89 7.29 8.71
CA GLU A 371 23.11 7.00 10.13
C GLU A 371 24.06 8.02 10.78
N VAL A 372 25.22 8.28 10.15
CA VAL A 372 26.17 9.31 10.62
C VAL A 372 25.52 10.71 10.64
N MET A 373 24.63 11.00 9.69
CA MET A 373 23.91 12.27 9.62
C MET A 373 22.70 12.37 10.56
N GLY A 374 22.34 11.29 11.27
CA GLY A 374 21.11 11.23 12.08
C GLY A 374 19.82 11.35 11.27
N MET A 375 19.85 10.97 9.99
CA MET A 375 18.72 11.08 9.06
C MET A 375 18.04 9.72 8.88
N PRO A 376 16.71 9.62 9.06
CA PRO A 376 16.00 8.37 8.84
C PRO A 376 15.97 8.02 7.34
N VAL A 377 16.29 6.76 7.02
CA VAL A 377 16.16 6.19 5.67
C VAL A 377 15.05 5.15 5.66
N ARG A 378 14.12 5.28 4.71
CA ARG A 378 13.08 4.29 4.44
C ARG A 378 13.43 3.50 3.19
N PHE A 379 13.60 2.19 3.35
CA PHE A 379 13.91 1.27 2.25
C PHE A 379 12.63 0.59 1.74
N PHE A 380 12.38 0.66 0.44
CA PHE A 380 11.26 0.00 -0.25
C PHE A 380 11.81 -0.98 -1.28
N ARG A 381 11.38 -2.24 -1.24
CA ARG A 381 11.87 -3.28 -2.16
C ARG A 381 10.91 -3.49 -3.32
N LEU A 382 11.24 -2.97 -4.49
CA LEU A 382 10.42 -3.05 -5.70
C LEU A 382 10.09 -4.52 -6.05
N ASP A 383 11.04 -5.46 -5.99
CA ASP A 383 10.78 -6.89 -6.23
C ASP A 383 9.86 -7.59 -5.22
N LYS A 384 9.76 -7.09 -3.99
CA LYS A 384 8.92 -7.68 -2.94
C LYS A 384 7.55 -7.02 -2.82
N GLU A 385 7.41 -5.79 -3.32
CA GLU A 385 6.14 -5.06 -3.33
C GLU A 385 5.23 -5.48 -4.49
N PHE A 386 5.79 -6.16 -5.50
CA PHE A 386 5.06 -6.70 -6.65
C PHE A 386 5.04 -8.23 -6.72
N ARG A 387 5.52 -8.96 -5.71
CA ARG A 387 5.43 -10.44 -5.63
C ARG A 387 4.29 -10.92 -4.74
#